data_AF-A0A0G4LW70-F1
#
_entry.id   AF-A0A0G4LW70-F1
#
_cell.length_a   1.000
_cell.length_b   1.000
_cell.length_c   1.000
_cell.angle_alpha   90.00
_cell.angle_beta   90.00
_cell.angle_gamma   90.00
#
_symmetry.space_group_name_H-M   'P 1'
#
loop_
_entity.id
_entity.type
_entity.pdbx_description
1 polymer ?
#
loop_
_entity_poly.entity_id
_entity_poly.type
_entity_poly.pdbx_seq_one_letter_code
_entity_poly.pdbx_strand_id
1 'polypeptide(L)'
;MLDDRTGFRGGGALDQYHFWTAAYNRTAWEAVLGAGRTGAADAEVSIYVAPGRARDLSGLPSTYVEIGGLDLFVGETAAFVERLVAVGVDVEFHLLPGLVHGFDCFGMLSWAQKAMEAKVRALKSF
;
A
#
# COMPACT_ATOMS: atom_id res chain seq x y z
N MET A 1 2.29 -0.44 -3.14
CA MET A 1 2.14 0.21 -4.46
C MET A 1 0.70 0.11 -4.92
N LEU A 2 -0.14 1.02 -4.44
CA LEU A 2 -1.51 1.21 -4.88
C LEU A 2 -1.64 2.43 -5.80
N ASP A 3 -0.76 3.43 -5.63
CA ASP A 3 -0.83 4.71 -6.31
C ASP A 3 0.53 5.11 -6.90
N ASP A 4 0.57 5.39 -8.20
CA ASP A 4 1.77 5.84 -8.91
C ASP A 4 2.21 7.25 -8.53
N ARG A 5 1.39 7.97 -7.76
CA ARG A 5 1.70 9.31 -7.24
C ARG A 5 2.41 9.26 -5.89
N THR A 6 2.56 8.08 -5.28
CA THR A 6 3.22 7.91 -3.98
C THR A 6 4.71 8.21 -4.05
N GLY A 7 5.23 8.95 -3.07
CA GLY A 7 6.64 9.37 -3.03
C GLY A 7 7.00 10.54 -3.95
N PHE A 8 6.03 11.13 -4.67
CA PHE A 8 6.22 12.37 -5.43
C PHE A 8 6.09 13.63 -4.57
N ARG A 9 5.40 13.52 -3.43
CA ARG A 9 5.39 14.52 -2.35
C ARG A 9 6.31 14.01 -1.24
N GLY A 10 7.56 14.49 -1.22
CA GLY A 10 8.53 14.11 -0.18
C GLY A 10 8.41 14.98 1.08
N GLY A 11 9.18 14.63 2.12
CA GLY A 11 9.39 15.49 3.30
C GLY A 11 8.78 14.96 4.59
N GLY A 12 8.52 13.66 4.69
CA GLY A 12 8.07 13.03 5.93
C GLY A 12 9.23 12.84 6.92
N ALA A 13 8.99 13.05 8.21
CA ALA A 13 10.00 12.84 9.26
C ALA A 13 10.55 11.39 9.30
N LEU A 14 9.82 10.43 8.73
CA LEU A 14 10.17 9.02 8.71
C LEU A 14 10.83 8.58 7.39
N ASP A 15 10.93 9.46 6.39
CA ASP A 15 11.42 9.09 5.04
C ASP A 15 12.82 8.46 5.07
N GLN A 16 13.68 8.91 5.98
CA GLN A 16 15.04 8.39 6.16
C GLN A 16 15.09 6.94 6.70
N TYR A 17 13.99 6.43 7.24
CA TYR A 17 13.89 5.07 7.78
C TYR A 17 13.20 4.09 6.82
N HIS A 18 12.70 4.57 5.66
CA HIS A 18 12.04 3.72 4.70
C HIS A 18 13.03 2.77 4.01
N PHE A 19 12.80 1.47 4.15
CA PHE A 19 13.52 0.44 3.38
C PHE A 19 13.16 0.51 1.88
N TRP A 20 11.86 0.67 1.57
CA TRP A 20 11.39 1.00 0.23
C TRP A 20 11.29 2.51 0.07
N THR A 21 12.25 3.11 -0.63
CA THR A 21 12.37 4.57 -0.77
C THR A 21 11.49 5.13 -1.89
N ALA A 22 11.25 6.44 -1.87
CA ALA A 22 10.59 7.14 -2.98
C ALA A 22 11.34 6.99 -4.31
N ALA A 23 12.67 6.85 -4.28
CA ALA A 23 13.48 6.59 -5.47
C ALA A 23 13.18 5.19 -6.05
N TYR A 24 13.16 4.15 -5.21
CA TYR A 24 12.77 2.80 -5.62
C TYR A 24 11.35 2.75 -6.16
N ASN A 25 10.41 3.45 -5.51
CA ASN A 25 9.03 3.53 -5.98
C ASN A 25 8.92 4.14 -7.38
N ARG A 26 9.67 5.23 -7.63
CA ARG A 26 9.69 5.90 -8.93
C ARG A 26 10.23 4.97 -10.02
N THR A 27 11.36 4.30 -9.76
CA THR A 27 11.94 3.33 -10.70
C THR A 27 10.97 2.18 -11.00
N ALA A 28 10.31 1.62 -9.99
CA ALA A 28 9.34 0.54 -10.17
C ALA A 28 8.16 0.98 -11.04
N TRP A 29 7.59 2.16 -10.79
CA TRP A 29 6.49 2.66 -11.59
C TRP A 29 6.90 3.06 -13.01
N GLU A 30 8.08 3.65 -13.21
CA GLU A 30 8.60 3.95 -14.56
C GLU A 30 8.79 2.68 -15.40
N ALA A 31 9.18 1.56 -14.77
CA ALA A 31 9.26 0.27 -15.46
C ALA A 31 7.90 -0.25 -15.93
N VAL A 32 6.82 0.05 -15.18
CA VAL A 32 5.44 -0.38 -15.51
C VAL A 32 4.77 0.57 -16.50
N LEU A 33 4.91 1.88 -16.31
CA LEU A 33 4.16 2.91 -17.02
C LEU A 33 4.94 3.52 -18.20
N GLY A 34 6.26 3.36 -18.21
CA GLY A 34 7.18 4.08 -19.08
C GLY A 34 7.71 5.36 -18.44
N ALA A 35 8.90 5.78 -18.89
CA ALA A 35 9.57 6.98 -18.38
C ALA A 35 8.70 8.23 -18.53
N GLY A 36 8.69 9.08 -17.50
CA GLY A 36 7.97 10.36 -17.49
C GLY A 36 6.45 10.28 -17.29
N ARG A 37 5.87 9.09 -17.19
CA ARG A 37 4.41 8.91 -17.00
C ARG A 37 3.99 8.76 -15.54
N THR A 38 4.92 8.37 -14.68
CA THR A 38 4.66 8.13 -13.25
C THR A 38 4.31 9.43 -12.51
N GLY A 39 3.24 9.42 -11.72
CA GLY A 39 2.88 10.51 -10.82
C GLY A 39 2.21 11.71 -11.50
N ALA A 40 2.09 11.70 -12.83
CA ALA A 40 1.37 12.71 -13.58
C ALA A 40 -0.14 12.61 -13.28
N ALA A 41 -0.75 13.74 -12.89
CA ALA A 41 -2.14 13.78 -12.47
C ALA A 41 -3.11 13.45 -13.62
N ASP A 42 -2.73 13.85 -14.83
CA ASP A 42 -3.43 13.67 -16.09
C ASP A 42 -3.04 12.39 -16.84
N ALA A 43 -2.10 11.59 -16.32
CA ALA A 43 -1.75 10.32 -16.93
C ALA A 43 -2.96 9.36 -16.89
N GLU A 44 -3.32 8.85 -18.08
CA GLU A 44 -4.23 7.71 -18.21
C GLU A 44 -3.51 6.44 -17.76
N VAL A 45 -3.66 6.13 -16.46
CA VAL A 45 -3.19 4.91 -15.83
C VAL A 45 -4.40 4.05 -15.48
N SER A 46 -4.40 2.80 -15.95
CA SER A 46 -5.46 1.84 -15.67
C SER A 46 -5.60 1.60 -14.17
N ILE A 47 -6.84 1.52 -13.69
CA ILE A 47 -7.14 1.21 -12.27
C ILE A 47 -6.71 -0.21 -11.88
N TYR A 48 -6.54 -1.11 -12.85
CA TYR A 48 -6.00 -2.44 -12.59
C TYR A 48 -4.47 -2.44 -12.43
N VAL A 49 -3.82 -1.34 -12.81
CA VAL A 49 -2.38 -1.12 -12.63
C VAL A 49 -2.10 -0.27 -11.39
N ALA A 50 -2.87 0.81 -11.19
CA ALA A 50 -2.81 1.66 -10.00
C ALA A 50 -4.21 1.81 -9.36
N PRO A 51 -4.62 0.88 -8.48
CA PRO A 51 -5.95 0.89 -7.85
C PRO A 51 -6.29 2.16 -7.08
N GLY A 52 -5.29 2.88 -6.57
CA GLY A 52 -5.46 4.19 -5.94
C GLY A 52 -6.15 5.23 -6.84
N ARG A 53 -6.15 5.03 -8.16
CA ARG A 53 -6.84 5.89 -9.14
C ARG A 53 -8.29 5.51 -9.41
N ALA A 54 -8.79 4.39 -8.89
CA ALA A 54 -10.22 4.05 -9.01
C ALA A 54 -11.08 5.22 -8.52
N ARG A 55 -12.23 5.47 -9.14
CA ARG A 55 -13.17 6.53 -8.68
C ARG A 55 -14.29 5.96 -7.81
N ASP A 56 -14.59 4.69 -8.03
CA ASP A 56 -15.59 3.94 -7.28
C ASP A 56 -14.96 2.63 -6.81
N LEU A 57 -15.18 2.30 -5.55
CA LEU A 57 -14.73 1.09 -4.88
C LEU A 57 -15.93 0.26 -4.36
N SER A 58 -17.16 0.66 -4.71
CA SER A 58 -18.38 -0.01 -4.30
C SER A 58 -18.44 -1.43 -4.87
N GLY A 59 -19.07 -2.34 -4.12
CA GLY A 59 -19.23 -3.73 -4.51
C GLY A 59 -17.95 -4.58 -4.44
N LEU A 60 -16.83 -4.03 -3.97
CA LEU A 60 -15.64 -4.83 -3.67
C LEU A 60 -15.91 -5.77 -2.47
N PRO A 61 -15.26 -6.96 -2.44
CA PRO A 61 -15.40 -7.89 -1.33
C PRO A 61 -14.82 -7.33 -0.03
N SER A 62 -15.21 -7.93 1.09
CA SER A 62 -14.57 -7.66 2.38
C SER A 62 -13.04 -7.81 2.25
N THR A 63 -12.31 -6.84 2.78
CA THR A 63 -10.89 -6.65 2.47
C THR A 63 -10.04 -6.70 3.74
N TYR A 64 -8.99 -7.52 3.72
CA TYR A 64 -7.91 -7.48 4.72
C TYR A 64 -6.76 -6.62 4.22
N VAL A 65 -6.28 -5.70 5.05
CA VAL A 65 -5.13 -4.83 4.74
C VAL A 65 -4.21 -4.76 5.94
N GLU A 66 -2.90 -4.92 5.70
CA GLU A 66 -1.86 -4.68 6.72
C GLU A 66 -0.70 -3.88 6.14
N ILE A 67 -0.06 -3.06 6.98
CA ILE A 67 1.11 -2.28 6.58
C ILE A 67 2.02 -1.97 7.77
N GLY A 68 3.33 -1.92 7.51
CA GLY A 68 4.33 -1.47 8.49
C GLY A 68 4.34 0.05 8.67
N GLY A 69 4.53 0.52 9.90
CA GLY A 69 4.52 1.96 10.22
C GLY A 69 5.74 2.75 9.73
N LEU A 70 6.81 2.07 9.28
CA LEU A 70 7.99 2.66 8.62
C LEU A 70 8.00 2.31 7.12
N ASP A 71 6.83 2.21 6.52
CA ASP A 71 6.64 1.96 5.09
C ASP A 71 6.25 3.26 4.36
N LEU A 72 6.85 3.49 3.19
CA LEU A 72 6.48 4.59 2.30
C LEU A 72 4.98 4.58 1.96
N PHE A 73 4.36 3.41 1.94
CA PHE A 73 3.00 3.24 1.49
C PHE A 73 1.93 3.51 2.56
N VAL A 74 2.29 3.83 3.81
CA VAL A 74 1.33 4.05 4.92
C VAL A 74 0.22 5.03 4.52
N GLY A 75 0.60 6.15 3.91
CA GLY A 75 -0.36 7.17 3.47
C GLY A 75 -1.32 6.68 2.37
N GLU A 76 -0.81 6.03 1.32
CA GLU A 76 -1.67 5.52 0.24
C GLU A 76 -2.59 4.39 0.71
N THR A 77 -2.09 3.53 1.59
CA THR A 77 -2.85 2.41 2.15
C THR A 77 -3.96 2.90 3.05
N ALA A 78 -3.68 3.84 3.95
CA ALA A 78 -4.70 4.43 4.83
C ALA A 78 -5.79 5.14 4.01
N ALA A 79 -5.41 5.93 3.00
CA ALA A 79 -6.36 6.61 2.12
C ALA A 79 -7.23 5.62 1.31
N PHE A 80 -6.66 4.49 0.88
CA PHE A 80 -7.43 3.46 0.18
C PHE A 80 -8.43 2.76 1.11
N VAL A 81 -8.01 2.42 2.33
CA VAL A 81 -8.87 1.86 3.38
C VAL A 81 -10.02 2.80 3.73
N GLU A 82 -9.74 4.08 3.94
CA GLU A 82 -10.77 5.09 4.23
C GLU A 82 -11.85 5.11 3.14
N ARG A 83 -11.42 5.06 1.87
CA ARG A 83 -12.34 5.06 0.73
C ARG A 83 -13.17 3.78 0.60
N LEU A 84 -12.61 2.61 0.94
CA LEU A 84 -13.35 1.35 0.99
C LEU A 84 -14.45 1.41 2.06
N VAL A 85 -14.09 1.85 3.27
CA VAL A 85 -15.04 1.98 4.39
C VAL A 85 -16.13 3.00 4.06
N ALA A 86 -15.78 4.12 3.41
CA ALA A 86 -16.74 5.16 3.04
C ALA A 86 -17.85 4.68 2.09
N VAL A 87 -17.61 3.62 1.31
CA VAL A 87 -18.61 3.00 0.41
C VAL A 87 -19.21 1.71 0.98
N GLY A 88 -18.98 1.44 2.27
CA GLY A 88 -19.58 0.33 3.00
C GLY A 88 -18.91 -1.03 2.79
N VAL A 89 -17.67 -1.07 2.30
CA VAL A 89 -16.90 -2.32 2.27
C VAL A 89 -16.39 -2.62 3.68
N ASP A 90 -16.58 -3.85 4.14
CA ASP A 90 -16.01 -4.34 5.40
C ASP A 90 -14.48 -4.45 5.27
N VAL A 91 -13.74 -3.76 6.15
CA VAL A 91 -12.28 -3.76 6.13
C VAL A 91 -11.69 -4.14 7.48
N GLU A 92 -10.82 -5.15 7.50
CA GLU A 92 -9.89 -5.40 8.62
C GLU A 92 -8.55 -4.73 8.29
N PHE A 93 -8.17 -3.69 9.04
CA PHE A 93 -6.95 -2.91 8.80
C PHE A 93 -5.98 -2.96 9.98
N HIS A 94 -4.72 -3.30 9.70
CA HIS A 94 -3.64 -3.34 10.69
C HIS A 94 -2.47 -2.44 10.30
N LEU A 95 -2.22 -1.40 11.11
CA LEU A 95 -0.99 -0.61 11.05
C LEU A 95 -0.01 -1.13 12.09
N LEU A 96 1.10 -1.73 11.66
CA LEU A 96 2.06 -2.42 12.51
C LEU A 96 3.26 -1.50 12.84
N PRO A 97 3.37 -0.95 14.06
CA PRO A 97 4.36 0.07 14.38
C PRO A 97 5.80 -0.44 14.22
N GLY A 98 6.68 0.41 13.66
CA GLY A 98 8.12 0.12 13.58
C GLY A 98 8.54 -0.89 12.50
N LEU A 99 7.59 -1.50 11.79
CA LEU A 99 7.89 -2.44 10.69
C LEU A 99 8.10 -1.69 9.37
N VAL A 100 9.08 -2.14 8.59
CA VAL A 100 9.43 -1.58 7.28
C VAL A 100 8.69 -2.31 6.14
N HIS A 101 8.80 -1.78 4.93
CA HIS A 101 8.31 -2.48 3.74
C HIS A 101 8.92 -3.88 3.59
N GLY A 102 8.08 -4.88 3.28
CA GLY A 102 8.51 -6.27 3.10
C GLY A 102 8.99 -6.96 4.37
N PHE A 103 8.56 -6.50 5.55
CA PHE A 103 8.98 -7.07 6.84
C PHE A 103 8.70 -8.60 6.95
N ASP A 104 7.71 -9.10 6.22
CA ASP A 104 7.28 -10.49 6.19
C ASP A 104 8.26 -11.41 5.45
N CYS A 105 9.13 -10.87 4.60
CA CYS A 105 10.22 -11.63 4.00
C CYS A 105 11.34 -12.00 5.00
N PHE A 106 11.39 -11.35 6.17
CA PHE A 106 12.38 -11.65 7.20
C PHE A 106 11.84 -12.68 8.19
N GLY A 107 11.83 -13.96 7.79
CA GLY A 107 11.22 -15.06 8.57
C GLY A 107 11.75 -15.29 10.00
N MET A 108 12.85 -14.63 10.39
CA MET A 108 13.36 -14.62 11.77
C MET A 108 12.64 -13.61 12.67
N LEU A 109 11.90 -12.64 12.10
CA LEU A 109 11.11 -11.69 12.86
C LEU A 109 9.82 -12.36 13.34
N SER A 110 9.58 -12.33 14.64
CA SER A 110 8.31 -12.83 15.21
C SER A 110 7.09 -12.10 14.62
N TRP A 111 7.26 -10.85 14.21
CA TRP A 111 6.23 -10.09 13.49
C TRP A 111 5.87 -10.67 12.13
N ALA A 112 6.83 -11.25 11.38
CA ALA A 112 6.55 -11.90 10.11
C ALA A 112 5.63 -13.12 10.31
N GLN A 113 5.87 -13.90 11.37
CA GLN A 113 5.02 -15.05 11.74
C GLN A 113 3.60 -14.59 12.12
N LYS A 114 3.48 -13.57 12.98
CA LYS A 114 2.18 -13.01 13.39
C LYS A 114 1.37 -12.47 12.21
N ALA A 115 2.02 -11.75 11.29
CA ALA A 115 1.37 -11.25 10.09
C ALA A 115 0.89 -12.40 9.18
N MET A 116 1.68 -13.44 9.01
CA MET A 116 1.26 -14.63 8.27
C MET A 116 0.04 -15.32 8.90
N GLU A 117 0.06 -15.51 10.22
CA GLU A 117 -1.09 -16.07 10.95
C GLU A 117 -2.34 -15.21 10.79
N ALA A 118 -2.20 -13.88 10.82
CA ALA A 118 -3.28 -12.94 10.60
C ALA A 118 -3.88 -13.03 9.19
N LYS A 119 -3.02 -13.07 8.15
CA LYS A 119 -3.45 -13.30 6.76
C LYS A 119 -4.21 -14.62 6.60
N VAL A 120 -3.69 -15.71 7.17
CA VAL A 120 -4.32 -17.04 7.08
C VAL A 120 -5.67 -17.06 7.82
N ARG A 121 -5.78 -16.39 8.97
CA ARG A 121 -7.06 -16.24 9.67
C ARG A 121 -8.05 -15.48 8.80
N ALA A 122 -7.67 -14.32 8.29
CA ALA A 122 -8.51 -13.47 7.46
C ALA A 122 -9.05 -14.24 6.24
N LEU A 123 -8.18 -14.96 5.52
CA LEU A 123 -8.56 -15.79 4.38
C LEU A 123 -9.58 -16.90 4.70
N LYS A 124 -9.68 -17.32 5.96
CA LYS A 124 -10.63 -18.36 6.40
C LYS A 124 -11.93 -17.78 6.98
N SER A 125 -11.95 -16.48 7.29
CA SER A 125 -13.08 -15.82 7.96
C SER A 125 -13.93 -14.96 7.03
N PHE A 126 -13.41 -14.59 5.86
CA PHE A 126 -14.16 -13.91 4.80
C PHE A 126 -14.83 -14.90 3.84
#